data_AF-A0A5B2YTU9-F1
#
_entry.id   AF-A0A5B2YTU9-F1
#
_cell.length_a   1.000
_cell.length_b   1.000
_cell.length_c   1.000
_cell.angle_alpha   90.00
_cell.angle_beta   90.00
_cell.angle_gamma   90.00
#
_symmetry.space_group_name_H-M   'P 1'
#
loop_
_entity.id
_entity.type
_entity.pdbx_description
1 polymer ?
#
loop_
_entity_poly.entity_id
_entity_poly.type
_entity_poly.pdbx_seq_one_letter_code
_entity_poly.pdbx_strand_id
1 'polypeptide(L)'
;MSPISSSGNTEEDLVNFEDSHYADPVLTWFDPPALADIEFLNFTSMGENYCNNLFVGDYNNGNRYCFELNPHRNGFILDNIPDLVVNNEEK
;
A
#
# COMPACT_ATOMS: atom_id res chain seq x y z
N MET A 1 -3.83 -0.30 12.92
CA MET A 1 -5.17 0.32 13.00
C MET A 1 -6.05 -0.46 12.05
N SER A 2 -7.15 -1.03 12.53
CA SER A 2 -8.11 -1.70 11.64
C SER A 2 -8.83 -0.66 10.76
N PRO A 3 -9.26 -1.02 9.54
CA PRO A 3 -10.10 -0.15 8.71
C PRO A 3 -11.31 0.37 9.49
N ILE A 4 -11.64 1.65 9.33
CA ILE A 4 -12.78 2.31 10.00
C ILE A 4 -14.05 1.53 9.72
N SER A 5 -14.27 1.14 8.45
CA SER A 5 -15.44 0.35 8.02
C SER A 5 -15.62 -0.97 8.77
N SER A 6 -14.54 -1.53 9.32
CA SER A 6 -14.54 -2.80 10.06
C SER A 6 -14.42 -2.64 11.58
N SER A 7 -14.24 -1.41 12.06
CA SER A 7 -13.84 -1.15 13.46
C SER A 7 -14.99 -0.78 14.39
N GLY A 8 -16.17 -0.46 13.84
CA GLY A 8 -17.31 0.06 14.61
C GLY A 8 -17.17 1.51 15.08
N ASN A 9 -16.04 2.16 14.79
CA ASN A 9 -15.83 3.60 14.98
C ASN A 9 -16.29 4.37 13.73
N THR A 10 -16.52 5.66 13.89
CA THR A 10 -16.76 6.61 12.79
C THR A 10 -15.69 7.70 12.75
N GLU A 11 -15.69 8.55 11.72
CA GLU A 11 -14.74 9.65 11.63
C GLU A 11 -14.87 10.66 12.78
N GLU A 12 -16.08 10.77 13.39
CA GLU A 12 -16.33 11.60 14.56
C GLU A 12 -15.57 11.13 15.81
N ASP A 13 -15.15 9.86 15.85
CA ASP A 13 -14.35 9.30 16.95
C ASP A 13 -12.84 9.64 16.82
N LEU A 14 -12.43 10.27 15.71
CA LEU A 14 -11.04 10.54 15.37
C LEU A 14 -10.68 12.03 15.44
N VAL A 15 -9.36 12.32 15.48
CA VAL A 15 -8.84 13.69 15.46
C VAL A 15 -8.79 14.18 14.02
N ASN A 16 -9.67 15.10 13.66
CA ASN A 16 -9.72 15.68 12.32
C ASN A 16 -8.99 17.03 12.26
N PHE A 17 -8.24 17.25 11.18
CA PHE A 17 -7.62 18.53 10.84
C PHE A 17 -8.34 19.16 9.65
N GLU A 18 -8.29 20.49 9.55
CA GLU A 18 -8.83 21.21 8.38
C GLU A 18 -8.16 20.69 7.10
N ASP A 19 -8.95 20.48 6.05
CA ASP A 19 -8.54 19.90 4.76
C ASP A 19 -7.94 18.47 4.83
N SER A 20 -8.24 17.71 5.89
CA SER A 20 -7.91 16.27 5.99
C SER A 20 -9.16 15.39 5.97
N HIS A 21 -9.00 14.13 5.55
CA HIS A 21 -10.03 13.10 5.68
C HIS A 21 -9.38 11.76 5.99
N TYR A 22 -10.08 10.91 6.72
CA TYR A 22 -9.67 9.53 6.93
C TYR A 22 -10.17 8.66 5.78
N ALA A 23 -9.46 7.57 5.52
CA ALA A 23 -9.86 6.56 4.56
C ALA A 23 -9.36 5.20 5.02
N ASP A 24 -10.07 4.16 4.62
CA ASP A 24 -9.59 2.80 4.81
C ASP A 24 -8.29 2.56 4.02
N PRO A 25 -7.40 1.67 4.50
CA PRO A 25 -6.17 1.36 3.79
C PRO A 25 -6.44 0.84 2.38
N VAL A 26 -5.64 1.29 1.40
CA VAL A 26 -5.72 0.82 0.00
C VAL A 26 -5.26 -0.63 -0.13
N LEU A 27 -4.34 -1.07 0.73
CA LEU A 27 -3.82 -2.43 0.79
C LEU A 27 -3.42 -2.73 2.24
N THR A 28 -3.67 -3.96 2.69
CA THR A 28 -3.26 -4.44 4.02
C THR A 28 -2.51 -5.76 3.92
N TRP A 29 -1.73 -6.09 4.96
CA TRP A 29 -1.12 -7.39 5.12
C TRP A 29 -1.79 -8.11 6.28
N PHE A 30 -2.13 -9.39 6.09
CA PHE A 30 -2.61 -10.24 7.16
C PHE A 30 -1.54 -10.39 8.26
N ASP A 31 -0.31 -10.70 7.84
CA ASP A 31 0.88 -10.70 8.70
C ASP A 31 1.83 -9.55 8.28
N PRO A 32 1.87 -8.43 9.03
CA PRO A 32 2.64 -7.26 8.63
C PRO A 32 4.16 -7.51 8.58
N PRO A 33 4.84 -7.26 7.44
CA PRO A 33 6.27 -7.56 7.27
C PRO A 33 7.19 -6.46 7.85
N ALA A 34 6.63 -5.46 8.54
CA ALA A 34 7.33 -4.25 8.98
C ALA A 34 7.98 -3.48 7.81
N LEU A 35 7.12 -2.92 6.94
CA LEU A 35 7.55 -2.02 5.86
C LEU A 35 8.32 -0.82 6.44
N ALA A 36 9.42 -0.44 5.79
CA ALA A 36 10.35 0.56 6.33
C ALA A 36 10.59 1.74 5.37
N ASP A 37 10.92 1.45 4.12
CA ASP A 37 11.29 2.47 3.13
C ASP A 37 10.38 2.42 1.90
N ILE A 38 10.17 3.58 1.27
CA ILE A 38 9.26 3.78 0.14
C ILE A 38 9.94 4.73 -0.85
N GLU A 39 10.09 4.30 -2.11
CA GLU A 39 10.73 5.10 -3.17
C GLU A 39 9.93 5.08 -4.47
N PHE A 40 9.68 6.26 -5.05
CA PHE A 40 9.04 6.39 -6.36
C PHE A 40 10.12 6.52 -7.45
N LEU A 41 10.31 5.46 -8.21
CA LEU A 41 11.29 5.45 -9.29
C LEU A 41 10.76 6.18 -10.52
N ASN A 42 11.52 7.14 -11.04
CA ASN A 42 11.17 7.94 -12.24
C ASN A 42 12.21 7.84 -13.36
N PHE A 43 13.10 6.85 -13.28
CA PHE A 43 14.20 6.64 -14.22
C PHE A 43 14.26 5.20 -14.73
N THR A 44 14.85 5.03 -15.92
CA THR A 44 14.89 3.76 -16.66
C THR A 44 16.16 2.95 -16.46
N SER A 45 17.11 3.41 -15.63
CA SER A 45 18.41 2.74 -15.44
C SER A 45 18.29 1.33 -14.85
N MET A 46 17.16 1.00 -14.21
CA MET A 46 16.84 -0.33 -13.70
C MET A 46 16.04 -1.20 -14.70
N GLY A 47 15.70 -0.66 -15.87
CA GLY A 47 14.83 -1.28 -16.88
C GLY A 47 13.49 -0.54 -17.01
N GLU A 48 12.93 -0.50 -18.23
CA GLU A 48 11.67 0.23 -18.51
C GLU A 48 10.49 -0.27 -17.67
N ASN A 49 10.43 -1.57 -17.39
CA ASN A 49 9.38 -2.20 -16.59
C ASN A 49 9.34 -1.74 -15.12
N TYR A 50 10.41 -1.09 -14.64
CA TYR A 50 10.49 -0.58 -13.26
C TYR A 50 10.35 0.94 -13.19
N CYS A 51 10.33 1.61 -14.34
CA CYS A 51 10.17 3.05 -14.40
C CYS A 51 8.74 3.44 -14.00
N ASN A 52 8.61 4.52 -13.24
CA ASN A 52 7.36 5.07 -12.74
C ASN A 52 6.58 4.21 -11.73
N ASN A 53 7.21 3.15 -11.20
CA ASN A 53 6.64 2.29 -10.16
C ASN A 53 7.10 2.70 -8.75
N LEU A 54 6.40 2.19 -7.74
CA LEU A 54 6.72 2.38 -6.33
C LEU A 54 7.44 1.15 -5.78
N PHE A 55 8.54 1.36 -5.07
CA PHE A 55 9.26 0.31 -4.38
C PHE A 55 9.13 0.45 -2.87
N VAL A 56 8.92 -0.68 -2.20
CA VAL A 56 8.79 -0.72 -0.74
C VAL A 56 9.66 -1.84 -0.19
N GLY A 57 10.47 -1.52 0.81
CA GLY A 57 11.28 -2.51 1.53
C GLY A 57 10.64 -2.93 2.84
N ASP A 58 10.83 -4.19 3.24
CA ASP A 58 10.49 -4.66 4.58
C ASP A 58 11.72 -4.92 5.46
N TYR A 59 11.51 -4.86 6.78
CA TYR A 59 12.55 -5.14 7.77
C TYR A 59 12.58 -6.61 8.19
N ASN A 60 11.41 -7.26 8.34
CA ASN A 60 11.35 -8.59 8.94
C ASN A 60 11.91 -9.69 8.04
N ASN A 61 11.85 -9.52 6.71
CA ASN A 61 12.17 -10.57 5.74
C ASN A 61 13.24 -10.14 4.72
N GLY A 62 13.51 -8.84 4.60
CA GLY A 62 14.40 -8.25 3.61
C GLY A 62 13.82 -8.24 2.19
N ASN A 63 12.49 -8.34 2.03
CA ASN A 63 11.89 -8.29 0.70
C ASN A 63 11.86 -6.86 0.15
N ARG A 64 11.76 -6.77 -1.18
CA ARG A 64 11.46 -5.53 -1.90
C ARG A 64 10.24 -5.77 -2.78
N TYR A 65 9.19 -5.03 -2.52
CA TYR A 65 7.96 -5.04 -3.29
C TYR A 65 8.03 -3.98 -4.39
N CYS A 66 7.49 -4.28 -5.56
CA CYS A 66 7.32 -3.33 -6.65
C CYS A 66 5.82 -3.21 -6.93
N PHE A 67 5.27 -2.03 -6.66
CA PHE A 67 3.87 -1.70 -6.93
C PHE A 67 3.75 -0.91 -8.22
N GLU A 68 2.96 -1.43 -9.14
CA GLU A 68 2.61 -0.72 -10.36
C GLU A 68 1.60 0.39 -10.03
N LEU A 69 1.87 1.59 -10.52
CA LEU A 69 0.97 2.73 -10.37
C LEU A 69 0.07 2.85 -11.59
N ASN A 70 -1.16 3.32 -11.37
CA ASN A 70 -2.03 3.67 -12.48
C ASN A 70 -1.45 4.87 -13.29
N PRO A 71 -1.92 5.15 -14.52
CA PRO A 71 -1.38 6.22 -15.35
C PRO A 71 -1.43 7.64 -14.71
N HIS A 72 -2.37 7.88 -13.81
CA HIS A 72 -2.51 9.15 -13.09
C HIS A 72 -1.59 9.25 -11.86
N ARG A 73 -0.92 8.15 -11.49
CA ARG A 73 -0.04 8.00 -10.32
C ARG A 73 -0.72 8.40 -9.00
N ASN A 74 -2.00 8.12 -8.87
CA ASN A 74 -2.79 8.37 -7.65
C ASN A 74 -3.38 7.10 -7.04
N GLY A 75 -2.96 5.92 -7.54
CA GLY A 75 -3.39 4.63 -7.03
C GLY A 75 -2.54 3.50 -7.59
N PHE A 76 -2.68 2.32 -7.00
CA PHE A 76 -2.00 1.09 -7.40
C PHE A 76 -2.88 0.27 -8.34
N ILE A 77 -2.24 -0.52 -9.22
CA ILE A 77 -2.91 -1.58 -9.99
C ILE A 77 -2.81 -2.87 -9.16
N LEU A 78 -3.94 -3.35 -8.62
CA LEU A 78 -4.00 -4.46 -7.64
C LEU A 78 -4.92 -5.60 -8.10
N ASP A 79 -5.06 -5.80 -9.41
CA ASP A 79 -6.01 -6.76 -10.01
C ASP A 79 -5.80 -8.22 -9.55
N ASN A 80 -4.63 -8.52 -8.98
CA ASN A 80 -4.26 -9.83 -8.44
C ASN A 80 -4.62 -10.04 -6.95
N ILE A 81 -5.13 -9.02 -6.24
CA ILE A 81 -5.47 -9.07 -4.81
C ILE A 81 -6.87 -8.48 -4.61
N PRO A 82 -7.94 -9.23 -4.94
CA PRO A 82 -9.30 -8.69 -5.02
C PRO A 82 -9.89 -8.26 -3.68
N ASP A 83 -9.43 -8.83 -2.57
CA ASP A 83 -9.83 -8.47 -1.21
C ASP A 83 -8.92 -7.40 -0.58
N LEU A 84 -7.87 -6.96 -1.29
CA LEU A 84 -6.88 -5.99 -0.84
C LEU A 84 -6.14 -6.41 0.45
N VAL A 85 -6.08 -7.73 0.71
CA VAL A 85 -5.33 -8.31 1.83
C VAL A 85 -4.24 -9.22 1.29
N VAL A 86 -2.98 -8.84 1.53
CA VAL A 86 -1.83 -9.71 1.27
C VAL A 86 -1.80 -10.80 2.34
N ASN A 87 -2.05 -12.04 1.95
CA ASN A 87 -1.89 -13.22 2.78
C ASN A 87 -0.96 -14.23 2.08
N ASN A 88 -0.19 -14.96 2.87
CA ASN A 88 0.69 -16.02 2.37
C ASN A 88 0.01 -17.38 2.42
N GLU A 89 -1.33 -17.46 2.40
CA GLU A 89 -1.99 -18.76 2.32
C GLU A 89 -1.57 -19.43 1.01
N GLU A 90 -0.81 -20.52 1.14
CA GLU A 90 -0.42 -21.37 0.02
C GLU A 90 -1.68 -21.76 -0.75
N LYS A 91 -1.58 -21.60 -2.07
CA LYS A 91 -2.58 -22.05 -3.02
C LYS A 91 -2.78 -23.57 -2.96
#